data_AF-A0A8J6JBQ0-F1
#
_entry.id   AF-A0A8J6JBQ0-F1
#
_cell.length_a   1.000
_cell.length_b   1.000
_cell.length_c   1.000
_cell.angle_alpha   90.00
_cell.angle_beta   90.00
_cell.angle_gamma   90.00
#
_symmetry.space_group_name_H-M   'P 1'
#
loop_
_entity.id
_entity.type
_entity.pdbx_description
1 polymer ?
#
loop_
_entity_poly.entity_id
_entity_poly.type
_entity_poly.pdbx_seq_one_letter_code
_entity_poly.pdbx_strand_id
1 'polypeptide(L)'
;MRAKILLTIALLALLCACGGGTDAAPASGVDAAQVARSVLDSQTDAGGLSEQSGEDLAFYLTGLYGLEEGSWSDAAVYAASGVDAREIAVLCPAAEDGLEGLCAALEAYRRTRAGDFFGYAPAQSALLENAAVVTGGGYAALLVCQDLQAAKDAFAACIEEAAVPVIAPADVPQEPAQSASEPETPREAENAPAPSAAASDAPQHAAGGTAPPSAPASPAQTAAPTATPVPVLNPDLDISGFVPFDPPNEHDMSLYDTAAIQAAWTGGDASGLSEKDAAVLERCREIFASCITDGMTAFERELALHDYLVAWGEYDQTVYDARTPQGRADNTNPYGMLTGGYGICLGYATTFQLLMDLAEVECITVVGASSDSTGDHAWNMVRLEGEWYCVDPTWDDPSGDYTGVDPSWMTRMNHRYFNVTSDHMRRTNHQWDYRNVPEAVSIRFFWDGTGELPH
;
A
#
# COMPACT_ATOMS: atom_id res chain seq x y z
N MET A 1 66.73 44.36 -12.66
CA MET A 1 66.67 44.73 -14.09
C MET A 1 65.87 43.67 -14.83
N ARG A 2 65.11 44.06 -15.88
CA ARG A 2 64.77 43.32 -17.12
C ARG A 2 64.61 41.77 -16.97
N ALA A 3 63.42 41.18 -16.86
CA ALA A 3 62.28 41.13 -17.80
C ALA A 3 62.49 40.27 -19.06
N LYS A 4 61.55 39.32 -19.28
CA LYS A 4 61.12 38.73 -20.59
C LYS A 4 62.13 37.71 -21.22
N ILE A 5 61.77 36.67 -21.98
CA ILE A 5 60.46 36.24 -22.58
C ILE A 5 60.52 34.78 -23.12
N LEU A 6 59.38 34.05 -23.17
CA LEU A 6 59.10 32.79 -23.94
C LEU A 6 60.06 31.59 -23.69
N LEU A 7 59.82 30.31 -24.02
CA LEU A 7 58.70 29.48 -24.52
C LEU A 7 58.86 28.12 -23.77
N THR A 8 57.94 27.15 -23.64
CA THR A 8 56.68 26.79 -24.31
C THR A 8 55.79 26.03 -23.31
N ILE A 9 54.48 25.92 -23.58
CA ILE A 9 53.61 24.89 -22.96
C ILE A 9 53.24 23.89 -24.07
N ALA A 10 53.63 22.62 -23.90
CA ALA A 10 53.23 21.53 -24.77
C ALA A 10 53.40 20.17 -24.05
N LEU A 11 52.34 19.70 -23.40
CA LEU A 11 52.06 18.27 -23.33
C LEU A 11 50.56 18.08 -23.56
N LEU A 12 50.23 17.12 -24.42
CA LEU A 12 48.93 17.06 -25.10
C LEU A 12 47.80 16.65 -24.14
N ALA A 13 46.61 17.18 -24.43
CA ALA A 13 45.38 16.49 -24.08
C ALA A 13 45.29 15.18 -24.86
N LEU A 14 45.03 14.08 -24.16
CA LEU A 14 44.51 12.85 -24.73
C LEU A 14 43.29 12.45 -23.90
N LEU A 15 42.15 13.01 -24.31
CA LEU A 15 40.85 12.47 -23.97
C LEU A 15 40.68 11.13 -24.70
N CYS A 16 40.89 10.03 -23.98
CA CYS A 16 40.12 8.81 -24.20
C CYS A 16 39.12 8.78 -23.03
N ALA A 17 37.82 8.98 -23.20
CA ALA A 17 36.95 8.41 -24.24
C ALA A 17 37.08 6.87 -24.27
N CYS A 18 36.85 6.25 -23.12
CA CYS A 18 36.37 4.87 -23.02
C CYS A 18 34.87 4.91 -22.63
N GLY A 19 34.07 5.58 -23.46
CA GLY A 19 32.66 5.21 -23.58
C GLY A 19 32.62 3.88 -24.32
N GLY A 20 31.94 2.90 -23.76
CA GLY A 20 32.00 1.50 -24.19
C GLY A 20 31.16 0.59 -23.32
N GLY A 21 30.00 1.07 -22.88
CA GLY A 21 28.85 0.17 -22.76
C GLY A 21 28.51 -0.27 -24.17
N THR A 22 28.31 -1.57 -24.38
CA THR A 22 27.99 -2.11 -25.69
C THR A 22 26.53 -1.83 -25.99
N ASP A 23 26.27 -0.78 -26.76
CA ASP A 23 25.03 -0.59 -27.51
C ASP A 23 24.89 -1.79 -28.47
N ALA A 24 24.17 -2.81 -28.00
CA ALA A 24 24.03 -4.09 -28.69
C ALA A 24 22.55 -4.38 -28.91
N ALA A 25 22.19 -4.55 -30.18
CA ALA A 25 20.96 -5.24 -30.57
C ALA A 25 20.89 -6.62 -29.87
N PRO A 26 19.68 -7.15 -29.60
CA PRO A 26 19.51 -8.37 -28.81
C PRO A 26 20.39 -9.53 -29.29
N ALA A 27 20.93 -10.30 -28.34
CA ALA A 27 21.85 -11.40 -28.59
C ALA A 27 21.33 -12.31 -29.73
N SER A 28 22.14 -12.47 -30.79
CA SER A 28 21.62 -12.86 -32.09
C SER A 28 21.04 -14.28 -32.11
N GLY A 29 19.71 -14.39 -32.07
CA GLY A 29 18.98 -15.65 -32.19
C GLY A 29 18.28 -16.13 -30.91
N VAL A 30 18.22 -15.30 -29.85
CA VAL A 30 17.47 -15.59 -28.62
C VAL A 30 16.40 -14.51 -28.40
N ASP A 31 15.15 -14.92 -28.18
CA ASP A 31 14.00 -14.04 -27.88
C ASP A 31 13.71 -13.91 -26.37
N ALA A 32 12.92 -12.90 -25.97
CA ALA A 32 12.59 -12.65 -24.58
C ALA A 32 11.91 -13.85 -23.88
N ALA A 33 11.08 -14.61 -24.62
CA ALA A 33 10.40 -15.78 -24.10
C ALA A 33 11.35 -16.95 -23.83
N GLN A 34 12.39 -17.12 -24.65
CA GLN A 34 13.47 -18.09 -24.41
C GLN A 34 14.31 -17.72 -23.19
N VAL A 35 14.65 -16.44 -23.01
CA VAL A 35 15.38 -15.97 -21.82
C VAL A 35 14.53 -16.15 -20.56
N ALA A 36 13.27 -15.71 -20.57
CA ALA A 36 12.36 -15.83 -19.43
C ALA A 36 12.12 -17.30 -19.05
N ARG A 37 11.99 -18.20 -20.04
CA ARG A 37 11.85 -19.65 -19.81
C ARG A 37 13.14 -20.29 -19.27
N SER A 38 14.32 -19.85 -19.73
CA SER A 38 15.61 -20.27 -19.14
C SER A 38 15.70 -19.92 -17.65
N VAL A 39 15.26 -18.71 -17.28
CA VAL A 39 15.16 -18.30 -15.86
C VAL A 39 14.15 -19.17 -15.11
N LEU A 40 12.96 -19.39 -15.66
CA LEU A 40 11.91 -20.22 -15.04
C LEU A 40 12.38 -21.66 -14.77
N ASP A 41 12.99 -22.30 -15.76
CA ASP A 41 13.50 -23.68 -15.69
C ASP A 41 14.65 -23.85 -14.69
N SER A 42 15.29 -22.74 -14.27
CA SER A 42 16.32 -22.77 -13.21
C SER A 42 15.75 -22.85 -11.79
N GLN A 43 14.45 -22.54 -11.61
CA GLN A 43 13.81 -22.46 -10.30
C GLN A 43 13.17 -23.80 -9.90
N THR A 44 13.50 -24.29 -8.71
CA THR A 44 12.97 -25.57 -8.19
C THR A 44 11.51 -25.53 -7.76
N ASP A 45 10.96 -24.33 -7.59
CA ASP A 45 9.62 -24.05 -7.06
C ASP A 45 8.67 -23.44 -8.11
N ALA A 46 9.04 -23.41 -9.40
CA ALA A 46 8.37 -22.70 -10.51
C ALA A 46 6.85 -22.96 -10.70
N GLY A 47 6.24 -23.89 -9.96
CA GLY A 47 4.78 -24.08 -9.94
C GLY A 47 4.05 -22.83 -9.43
N GLY A 48 3.03 -22.40 -10.17
CA GLY A 48 2.23 -21.20 -9.90
C GLY A 48 2.54 -20.03 -10.84
N LEU A 49 3.75 -19.96 -11.41
CA LEU A 49 4.11 -18.99 -12.42
C LEU A 49 3.47 -19.35 -13.77
N SER A 50 2.69 -18.42 -14.33
CA SER A 50 1.99 -18.58 -15.61
C SER A 50 2.48 -17.57 -16.64
N GLU A 51 2.66 -18.01 -17.88
CA GLU A 51 3.05 -17.16 -19.03
C GLU A 51 1.93 -16.18 -19.37
N GLN A 52 2.22 -14.87 -19.27
CA GLN A 52 1.28 -13.81 -19.62
C GLN A 52 1.27 -13.63 -21.13
N SER A 53 0.10 -13.46 -21.74
CA SER A 53 -0.04 -13.34 -23.19
C SER A 53 -1.22 -12.46 -23.59
N GLY A 54 -1.19 -11.89 -24.79
CA GLY A 54 -2.30 -11.06 -25.29
C GLY A 54 -2.55 -9.83 -24.41
N GLU A 55 -3.78 -9.67 -23.95
CA GLU A 55 -4.23 -8.54 -23.13
C GLU A 55 -3.57 -8.52 -21.75
N ASP A 56 -3.32 -9.70 -21.14
CA ASP A 56 -2.64 -9.81 -19.85
C ASP A 56 -1.19 -9.31 -19.93
N LEU A 57 -0.47 -9.69 -20.99
CA LEU A 57 0.90 -9.20 -21.23
C LEU A 57 0.92 -7.69 -21.46
N ALA A 58 -0.04 -7.15 -22.22
CA ALA A 58 -0.16 -5.70 -22.41
C ALA A 58 -0.41 -4.97 -21.09
N PHE A 59 -1.28 -5.53 -20.22
CA PHE A 59 -1.57 -4.99 -18.90
C PHE A 59 -0.34 -4.95 -17.98
N TYR A 60 0.49 -5.99 -17.96
CA TYR A 60 1.76 -5.95 -17.22
C TYR A 60 2.67 -4.81 -17.70
N LEU A 61 2.85 -4.68 -19.01
CA LEU A 61 3.78 -3.72 -19.60
C LEU A 61 3.33 -2.27 -19.40
N THR A 62 2.09 -1.92 -19.78
CA THR A 62 1.61 -0.53 -19.70
C THR A 62 0.94 -0.19 -18.37
N GLY A 63 0.21 -1.15 -17.78
CA GLY A 63 -0.64 -0.93 -16.60
C GLY A 63 0.10 -1.11 -15.27
N LEU A 64 1.04 -2.05 -15.19
CA LEU A 64 1.80 -2.33 -13.96
C LEU A 64 3.20 -1.70 -13.98
N TYR A 65 3.98 -1.89 -15.05
CA TYR A 65 5.32 -1.29 -15.15
C TYR A 65 5.29 0.17 -15.61
N GLY A 66 4.14 0.68 -16.08
CA GLY A 66 3.98 2.07 -16.51
C GLY A 66 4.69 2.42 -17.82
N LEU A 67 4.96 1.44 -18.69
CA LEU A 67 5.67 1.66 -19.96
C LEU A 67 4.76 2.32 -21.01
N GLU A 68 5.30 3.27 -21.76
CA GLU A 68 4.62 3.84 -22.93
C GLU A 68 4.51 2.81 -24.06
N GLU A 69 3.35 2.71 -24.72
CA GLU A 69 3.12 1.76 -25.81
C GLU A 69 4.12 1.99 -26.96
N GLY A 70 4.86 0.93 -27.32
CA GLY A 70 5.93 1.00 -28.32
C GLY A 70 7.31 1.38 -27.79
N SER A 71 7.51 1.47 -26.47
CA SER A 71 8.85 1.60 -25.84
C SER A 71 9.65 0.29 -25.82
N TRP A 72 8.99 -0.86 -26.00
CA TRP A 72 9.61 -2.19 -26.13
C TRP A 72 9.40 -2.79 -27.54
N SER A 73 10.32 -3.67 -27.97
CA SER A 73 10.23 -4.42 -29.23
C SER A 73 9.94 -5.92 -29.03
N ASP A 74 10.30 -6.47 -27.88
CA ASP A 74 10.05 -7.86 -27.47
C ASP A 74 9.87 -7.91 -25.95
N ALA A 75 9.00 -8.81 -25.47
CA ALA A 75 8.69 -8.93 -24.05
C ALA A 75 8.10 -10.32 -23.71
N ALA A 76 8.48 -10.85 -22.55
CA ALA A 76 7.88 -12.03 -21.96
C ALA A 76 7.77 -11.86 -20.44
N VAL A 77 6.62 -12.25 -19.87
CA VAL A 77 6.35 -12.20 -18.43
C VAL A 77 5.79 -13.53 -17.96
N TYR A 78 6.36 -14.07 -16.88
CA TYR A 78 5.77 -15.14 -16.08
C TYR A 78 5.47 -14.57 -14.70
N ALA A 79 4.22 -14.69 -14.24
CA ALA A 79 3.80 -14.17 -12.94
C ALA A 79 2.91 -15.17 -12.20
N ALA A 80 2.97 -15.11 -10.87
CA ALA A 80 2.06 -15.83 -10.00
C ALA A 80 0.84 -14.97 -9.67
N SER A 81 -0.28 -15.63 -9.34
CA SER A 81 -1.57 -14.99 -9.03
C SER A 81 -1.79 -14.81 -7.52
N GLY A 82 -2.67 -13.88 -7.15
CA GLY A 82 -3.00 -13.59 -5.75
C GLY A 82 -1.81 -13.02 -4.98
N VAL A 83 -1.60 -13.49 -3.74
CA VAL A 83 -0.58 -12.95 -2.82
C VAL A 83 0.85 -13.44 -3.08
N ASP A 84 1.12 -14.12 -4.20
CA ASP A 84 2.45 -14.62 -4.53
C ASP A 84 3.22 -13.57 -5.36
N ALA A 85 4.32 -13.06 -4.80
CA ALA A 85 5.12 -12.01 -5.45
C ALA A 85 6.00 -12.52 -6.60
N ARG A 86 6.11 -13.84 -6.80
CA ARG A 86 7.06 -14.40 -7.79
C ARG A 86 6.71 -13.96 -9.20
N GLU A 87 7.75 -13.51 -9.91
CA GLU A 87 7.64 -12.90 -11.23
C GLU A 87 8.98 -12.94 -11.96
N ILE A 88 8.93 -13.22 -13.26
CA ILE A 88 10.05 -13.15 -14.18
C ILE A 88 9.58 -12.31 -15.37
N ALA A 89 10.15 -11.13 -15.54
CA ALA A 89 9.91 -10.28 -16.71
C ALA A 89 11.20 -10.12 -17.49
N VAL A 90 11.15 -10.24 -18.82
CA VAL A 90 12.27 -9.95 -19.73
C VAL A 90 11.76 -9.08 -20.87
N LEU A 91 12.42 -7.95 -21.10
CA LEU A 91 12.02 -6.93 -22.07
C LEU A 91 13.21 -6.46 -22.91
N CYS A 92 12.99 -6.24 -24.20
CA CYS A 92 13.93 -5.59 -25.11
C CYS A 92 13.36 -4.23 -25.54
N PRO A 93 14.14 -3.12 -25.51
CA PRO A 93 13.63 -1.81 -25.89
C PRO A 93 13.36 -1.71 -27.40
N ALA A 94 12.49 -0.77 -27.80
CA ALA A 94 12.24 -0.46 -29.21
C ALA A 94 13.29 0.46 -29.84
N ALA A 95 13.94 1.28 -29.01
CA ALA A 95 15.03 2.18 -29.38
C ALA A 95 16.35 1.72 -28.74
N GLU A 96 17.48 1.97 -29.39
CA GLU A 96 18.81 1.54 -28.93
C GLU A 96 19.18 2.13 -27.55
N ASP A 97 18.65 3.31 -27.21
CA ASP A 97 18.84 4.01 -25.92
C ASP A 97 17.73 3.72 -24.88
N GLY A 98 16.70 2.93 -25.22
CA GLY A 98 15.55 2.69 -24.34
C GLY A 98 15.81 1.78 -23.12
N LEU A 99 16.96 1.10 -23.06
CA LEU A 99 17.24 0.08 -22.05
C LEU A 99 17.24 0.65 -20.62
N GLU A 100 17.80 1.84 -20.41
CA GLU A 100 17.82 2.51 -19.10
C GLU A 100 16.40 2.83 -18.60
N GLY A 101 15.51 3.25 -19.51
CA GLY A 101 14.11 3.51 -19.20
C GLY A 101 13.35 2.26 -18.76
N LEU A 102 13.54 1.12 -19.45
CA LEU A 102 12.96 -0.16 -19.04
C LEU A 102 13.47 -0.60 -17.66
N CYS A 103 14.77 -0.46 -17.40
CA CYS A 103 15.34 -0.78 -16.08
C CYS A 103 14.76 0.08 -14.96
N ALA A 104 14.62 1.39 -15.19
CA ALA A 104 14.05 2.32 -14.23
C ALA A 104 12.57 1.98 -13.91
N ALA A 105 11.78 1.63 -14.93
CA ALA A 105 10.39 1.21 -14.79
C ALA A 105 10.26 -0.09 -13.98
N LEU A 106 11.01 -1.14 -14.33
CA LEU A 106 11.01 -2.41 -13.59
C LEU A 106 11.48 -2.26 -12.14
N GLU A 107 12.48 -1.41 -11.89
CA GLU A 107 13.04 -1.19 -10.56
C GLU A 107 12.12 -0.32 -9.69
N ALA A 108 11.42 0.65 -10.28
CA ALA A 108 10.33 1.36 -9.62
C ALA A 108 9.19 0.40 -9.25
N TYR A 109 8.72 -0.41 -10.21
CA TYR A 109 7.68 -1.41 -9.99
C TYR A 109 8.04 -2.43 -8.90
N ARG A 110 9.27 -2.98 -8.91
CA ARG A 110 9.76 -3.90 -7.86
C ARG A 110 9.64 -3.29 -6.46
N ARG A 111 9.96 -2.00 -6.30
CA ARG A 111 9.87 -1.28 -5.03
C ARG A 111 8.43 -1.00 -4.63
N THR A 112 7.60 -0.55 -5.57
CA THR A 112 6.17 -0.34 -5.36
C THR A 112 5.48 -1.63 -4.93
N ARG A 113 5.77 -2.75 -5.60
CA ARG A 113 5.23 -4.07 -5.29
C ARG A 113 5.77 -4.63 -3.98
N ALA A 114 7.02 -4.34 -3.60
CA ALA A 114 7.51 -4.68 -2.26
C ALA A 114 6.66 -3.98 -1.19
N GLY A 115 6.36 -2.69 -1.42
CA GLY A 115 5.43 -1.89 -0.61
C GLY A 115 4.03 -2.50 -0.49
N ASP A 116 3.43 -3.01 -1.59
CA ASP A 116 2.10 -3.66 -1.55
C ASP A 116 2.01 -4.86 -0.61
N PHE A 117 3.13 -5.55 -0.39
CA PHE A 117 3.20 -6.69 0.52
C PHE A 117 3.77 -6.33 1.89
N PHE A 118 4.17 -5.07 2.12
CA PHE A 118 4.66 -4.61 3.40
C PHE A 118 3.50 -4.55 4.41
N GLY A 119 3.70 -5.06 5.62
CA GLY A 119 2.63 -5.24 6.62
C GLY A 119 1.64 -6.38 6.32
N TYR A 120 1.12 -6.48 5.09
CA TYR A 120 0.12 -7.46 4.68
C TYR A 120 0.68 -8.88 4.44
N ALA A 121 1.80 -8.99 3.72
CA ALA A 121 2.46 -10.28 3.45
C ALA A 121 4.00 -10.16 3.54
N PRO A 122 4.59 -10.00 4.74
CA PRO A 122 6.00 -9.63 4.89
C PRO A 122 7.02 -10.56 4.22
N ALA A 123 6.70 -11.86 4.07
CA ALA A 123 7.54 -12.81 3.34
C ALA A 123 7.64 -12.50 1.83
N GLN A 124 6.61 -11.90 1.26
CA GLN A 124 6.52 -11.51 -0.15
C GLN A 124 7.22 -10.15 -0.39
N SER A 125 7.12 -9.21 0.56
CA SER A 125 7.97 -8.00 0.57
C SER A 125 9.44 -8.40 0.62
N ALA A 126 9.84 -9.27 1.55
CA ALA A 126 11.21 -9.73 1.66
C ALA A 126 11.71 -10.44 0.38
N LEU A 127 10.84 -11.15 -0.34
CA LEU A 127 11.17 -11.75 -1.63
C LEU A 127 11.46 -10.67 -2.70
N LEU A 128 10.63 -9.62 -2.77
CA LEU A 128 10.80 -8.49 -3.69
C LEU A 128 11.99 -7.59 -3.32
N GLU A 129 12.29 -7.41 -2.03
CA GLU A 129 13.48 -6.70 -1.55
C GLU A 129 14.77 -7.41 -1.99
N ASN A 130 14.80 -8.75 -1.90
CA ASN A 130 15.92 -9.57 -2.33
C ASN A 130 16.00 -9.70 -3.86
N ALA A 131 14.89 -9.55 -4.60
CA ALA A 131 14.83 -9.60 -6.05
C ALA A 131 15.72 -8.55 -6.73
N ALA A 132 16.02 -8.74 -8.02
CA ALA A 132 16.89 -7.82 -8.76
C ALA A 132 16.36 -7.51 -10.17
N VAL A 133 16.62 -6.28 -10.62
CA VAL A 133 16.64 -5.94 -12.04
C VAL A 133 18.06 -6.12 -12.58
N VAL A 134 18.19 -6.83 -13.69
CA VAL A 134 19.47 -7.13 -14.37
C VAL A 134 19.42 -6.74 -15.84
N THR A 135 20.59 -6.59 -16.45
CA THR A 135 20.78 -6.29 -17.87
C THR A 135 21.82 -7.20 -18.51
N GLY A 136 21.71 -7.36 -19.82
CA GLY A 136 22.70 -8.05 -20.67
C GLY A 136 22.11 -8.40 -22.03
N GLY A 137 22.94 -8.49 -23.08
CA GLY A 137 22.52 -8.94 -24.40
C GLY A 137 21.35 -8.17 -25.02
N GLY A 138 21.20 -6.88 -24.70
CA GLY A 138 20.10 -6.01 -25.16
C GLY A 138 18.78 -6.13 -24.35
N TYR A 139 18.76 -6.90 -23.26
CA TYR A 139 17.57 -7.12 -22.42
C TYR A 139 17.68 -6.46 -21.05
N ALA A 140 16.54 -6.00 -20.53
CA ALA A 140 16.29 -5.70 -19.13
C ALA A 140 15.39 -6.79 -18.54
N ALA A 141 15.70 -7.28 -17.35
CA ALA A 141 14.92 -8.35 -16.72
C ALA A 141 14.70 -8.13 -15.21
N LEU A 142 13.46 -8.33 -14.76
CA LEU A 142 13.07 -8.37 -13.35
C LEU A 142 13.01 -9.84 -12.89
N LEU A 143 13.75 -10.15 -11.83
CA LEU A 143 13.94 -11.50 -11.31
C LEU A 143 13.44 -11.59 -9.86
N VAL A 144 12.14 -11.85 -9.66
CA VAL A 144 11.52 -12.10 -8.34
C VAL A 144 11.39 -13.61 -8.14
N CYS A 145 12.48 -14.23 -7.69
CA CYS A 145 12.65 -15.69 -7.62
C CYS A 145 13.26 -16.11 -6.28
N GLN A 146 12.97 -17.34 -5.83
CA GLN A 146 13.54 -17.88 -4.58
C GLN A 146 15.05 -18.11 -4.67
N ASP A 147 15.54 -18.68 -5.78
CA ASP A 147 16.98 -18.79 -6.06
C ASP A 147 17.39 -17.73 -7.10
N LEU A 148 17.61 -16.52 -6.61
CA LEU A 148 18.04 -15.39 -7.44
C LEU A 148 19.42 -15.61 -8.08
N GLN A 149 20.30 -16.42 -7.48
CA GLN A 149 21.61 -16.67 -8.10
C GLN A 149 21.45 -17.62 -9.29
N ALA A 150 20.67 -18.69 -9.16
CA ALA A 150 20.31 -19.55 -10.28
C ALA A 150 19.60 -18.76 -11.40
N ALA A 151 18.69 -17.85 -11.04
CA ALA A 151 18.01 -16.97 -12.00
C ALA A 151 19.00 -16.08 -12.78
N LYS A 152 19.96 -15.45 -12.09
CA LYS A 152 21.01 -14.61 -12.71
C LYS A 152 21.95 -15.42 -13.60
N ASP A 153 22.35 -16.61 -13.15
CA ASP A 153 23.24 -17.50 -13.90
C ASP A 153 22.52 -18.05 -15.16
N ALA A 154 21.23 -18.38 -15.07
CA ALA A 154 20.42 -18.86 -16.19
C ALA A 154 20.05 -17.76 -17.20
N PHE A 155 19.83 -16.52 -16.74
CA PHE A 155 19.73 -15.34 -17.61
C PHE A 155 21.03 -15.17 -18.40
N ALA A 156 22.17 -15.06 -17.70
CA ALA A 156 23.49 -14.86 -18.29
C ALA A 156 23.86 -15.95 -19.31
N ALA A 157 23.65 -17.23 -18.95
CA ALA A 157 23.94 -18.35 -19.82
C ALA A 157 23.09 -18.38 -21.09
N CYS A 158 21.86 -17.86 -21.05
CA CYS A 158 20.96 -17.81 -22.20
C CYS A 158 21.38 -16.77 -23.25
N ILE A 159 21.90 -15.62 -22.80
CA ILE A 159 22.33 -14.50 -23.66
C ILE A 159 23.83 -14.55 -24.04
N GLU A 160 24.57 -15.58 -23.60
CA GLU A 160 26.03 -15.73 -23.72
C GLU A 160 26.88 -14.57 -23.13
N GLU A 161 26.29 -13.75 -22.24
CA GLU A 161 26.90 -12.57 -21.60
C GLU A 161 26.69 -12.57 -20.08
N ALA A 162 27.55 -11.87 -19.33
CA ALA A 162 27.38 -11.76 -17.88
C ALA A 162 26.19 -10.86 -17.51
N ALA A 163 25.31 -11.35 -16.63
CA ALA A 163 24.23 -10.54 -16.05
C ALA A 163 24.82 -9.36 -15.26
N VAL A 164 24.57 -8.14 -15.71
CA VAL A 164 24.96 -6.91 -15.00
C VAL A 164 23.79 -6.46 -14.14
N PRO A 165 23.89 -6.49 -12.80
CA PRO A 165 22.84 -5.97 -11.94
C PRO A 165 22.70 -4.46 -12.13
N VAL A 166 21.47 -3.97 -12.22
CA VAL A 166 21.20 -2.53 -12.23
C VAL A 166 21.44 -2.01 -10.82
N ILE A 167 22.62 -1.42 -10.59
CA ILE A 167 22.91 -0.71 -9.36
C ILE A 167 22.19 0.64 -9.45
N ALA A 168 20.98 0.71 -8.88
CA ALA A 168 20.33 1.98 -8.62
C ALA A 168 21.28 2.91 -7.83
N PRO A 169 21.24 4.23 -8.03
CA PRO A 169 22.16 5.15 -7.38
C PRO A 169 22.10 4.99 -5.86
N ALA A 170 23.20 4.50 -5.28
CA ALA A 170 23.41 4.47 -3.84
C ALA A 170 23.66 5.89 -3.32
N ASP A 171 23.29 6.12 -2.05
CA ASP A 171 23.43 7.41 -1.37
C ASP A 171 24.75 8.11 -1.66
N VAL A 172 24.66 9.35 -2.15
CA VAL A 172 25.80 10.27 -2.16
C VAL A 172 25.92 10.86 -0.75
N PRO A 173 26.99 10.57 0.02
CA PRO A 173 27.16 11.18 1.33
C PRO A 173 27.39 12.69 1.15
N GLN A 174 26.45 13.52 1.61
CA GLN A 174 26.66 14.96 1.61
C GLN A 174 27.78 15.32 2.60
N GLU A 175 28.77 16.08 2.14
CA GLU A 175 29.80 16.64 3.02
C GLU A 175 29.17 17.55 4.09
N PRO A 176 29.68 17.53 5.34
CA PRO A 176 29.04 18.20 6.46
C PRO A 176 29.11 19.73 6.33
N ALA A 177 27.93 20.36 6.28
CA ALA A 177 27.81 21.80 6.45
C ALA A 177 28.35 22.24 7.83
N GLN A 178 29.11 23.34 7.85
CA GLN A 178 29.86 23.76 9.04
C GLN A 178 28.97 24.39 10.12
N SER A 179 28.98 23.78 11.30
CA SER A 179 28.83 24.35 12.65
C SER A 179 28.05 25.66 12.83
N ALA A 180 26.90 25.56 13.52
CA ALA A 180 26.33 26.66 14.30
C ALA A 180 25.80 26.14 15.65
N SER A 181 26.50 26.51 16.73
CA SER A 181 26.10 26.56 18.17
C SER A 181 25.12 25.54 18.77
N GLU A 182 25.59 24.86 19.83
CA GLU A 182 24.86 23.96 20.73
C GLU A 182 23.59 24.59 21.38
N PRO A 183 22.51 23.81 21.58
CA PRO A 183 21.45 24.10 22.55
C PRO A 183 21.69 23.41 23.91
N GLU A 184 21.25 24.07 24.99
CA GLU A 184 21.41 23.59 26.37
C GLU A 184 20.52 22.37 26.70
N THR A 185 20.96 21.56 27.68
CA THR A 185 20.28 20.34 28.13
C THR A 185 18.94 20.60 28.84
N PRO A 186 17.84 19.95 28.43
CA PRO A 186 16.61 19.86 29.22
C PRO A 186 16.81 19.01 30.49
N ARG A 187 16.08 19.35 31.56
CA ARG A 187 16.12 18.64 32.85
C ARG A 187 15.17 17.44 32.87
N GLU A 188 15.56 16.44 33.64
CA GLU A 188 14.72 15.29 34.01
C GLU A 188 13.42 15.74 34.71
N ALA A 189 12.34 15.01 34.44
CA ALA A 189 11.10 15.05 35.23
C ALA A 189 10.75 13.62 35.66
N GLU A 190 10.72 13.39 36.98
CA GLU A 190 10.49 12.08 37.58
C GLU A 190 8.99 11.70 37.69
N ASN A 191 8.72 10.40 37.55
CA ASN A 191 7.72 9.60 38.28
C ASN A 191 6.23 9.99 38.29
N ALA A 192 5.40 9.15 37.67
CA ALA A 192 4.09 8.71 38.20
C ALA A 192 3.84 7.22 37.83
N PRO A 193 3.07 6.43 38.61
CA PRO A 193 3.26 4.98 38.68
C PRO A 193 2.28 4.11 37.88
N ALA A 194 2.71 2.88 37.56
CA ALA A 194 1.88 1.81 36.98
C ALA A 194 0.89 1.19 38.01
N PRO A 195 -0.28 0.70 37.58
CA PRO A 195 -1.25 0.04 38.46
C PRO A 195 -0.85 -1.41 38.80
N SER A 196 -1.06 -1.79 40.06
CA SER A 196 -0.74 -3.12 40.59
C SER A 196 -1.80 -4.16 40.21
N ALA A 197 -1.35 -5.36 39.82
CA ALA A 197 -2.19 -6.55 39.80
C ALA A 197 -2.69 -6.90 41.22
N ALA A 198 -3.90 -7.46 41.32
CA ALA A 198 -4.45 -8.06 42.53
C ALA A 198 -5.08 -9.41 42.18
N ALA A 199 -4.59 -10.47 42.81
CA ALA A 199 -5.18 -11.80 42.72
C ALA A 199 -6.38 -11.95 43.68
N SER A 200 -7.36 -12.79 43.33
CA SER A 200 -8.46 -13.16 44.23
C SER A 200 -8.60 -14.68 44.31
N ASP A 201 -8.57 -15.20 45.54
CA ASP A 201 -8.74 -16.62 45.86
C ASP A 201 -10.11 -17.19 45.47
N ALA A 202 -10.13 -18.48 45.15
CA ALA A 202 -11.34 -19.28 44.95
C ALA A 202 -11.59 -20.24 46.13
N PRO A 203 -12.83 -20.35 46.64
CA PRO A 203 -13.23 -21.45 47.53
C PRO A 203 -13.91 -22.60 46.76
N GLN A 204 -13.45 -23.82 47.00
CA GLN A 204 -14.10 -25.06 46.53
C GLN A 204 -15.31 -25.41 47.41
N HIS A 205 -16.41 -25.91 46.83
CA HIS A 205 -17.31 -26.82 47.56
C HIS A 205 -18.03 -27.84 46.64
N ALA A 206 -18.38 -28.97 47.25
CA ALA A 206 -18.62 -30.28 46.67
C ALA A 206 -19.86 -30.47 45.76
N ALA A 207 -19.85 -31.60 45.05
CA ALA A 207 -20.84 -32.00 44.06
C ALA A 207 -22.20 -32.44 44.65
N GLY A 208 -23.26 -32.22 43.85
CA GLY A 208 -24.56 -32.86 43.99
C GLY A 208 -25.19 -33.04 42.61
N GLY A 209 -25.32 -34.28 42.13
CA GLY A 209 -25.81 -34.56 40.78
C GLY A 209 -27.34 -34.60 40.69
N THR A 210 -27.89 -34.03 39.61
CA THR A 210 -29.23 -34.33 39.07
C THR A 210 -29.22 -34.03 37.57
N ALA A 211 -29.94 -34.83 36.77
CA ALA A 211 -29.97 -34.69 35.32
C ALA A 211 -30.86 -33.51 34.86
N PRO A 212 -30.51 -32.82 33.76
CA PRO A 212 -31.33 -31.72 33.24
C PRO A 212 -32.59 -32.23 32.52
N PRO A 213 -33.75 -31.55 32.64
CA PRO A 213 -34.92 -31.82 31.83
C PRO A 213 -34.75 -31.26 30.40
N SER A 214 -35.49 -31.85 29.45
CA SER A 214 -35.45 -31.51 28.02
C SER A 214 -35.81 -30.05 27.72
N ALA A 215 -35.16 -29.46 26.72
CA ALA A 215 -35.38 -28.09 26.28
C ALA A 215 -36.82 -27.86 25.74
N PRO A 216 -37.42 -26.68 25.98
CA PRO A 216 -38.65 -26.26 25.30
C PRO A 216 -38.35 -25.88 23.83
N ALA A 217 -39.33 -26.07 22.95
CA ALA A 217 -39.19 -25.79 21.53
C ALA A 217 -39.00 -24.28 21.25
N SER A 218 -38.15 -23.95 20.28
CA SER A 218 -37.93 -22.57 19.81
C SER A 218 -39.24 -21.94 19.30
N PRO A 219 -39.53 -20.67 19.63
CA PRO A 219 -40.61 -19.93 18.99
C PRO A 219 -40.30 -19.73 17.50
N ALA A 220 -41.35 -19.76 16.67
CA ALA A 220 -41.21 -19.63 15.23
C ALA A 220 -40.57 -18.29 14.82
N GLN A 221 -39.64 -18.33 13.86
CA GLN A 221 -39.09 -17.13 13.24
C GLN A 221 -40.24 -16.32 12.60
N THR A 222 -40.41 -15.10 13.08
CA THR A 222 -41.27 -14.12 12.40
C THR A 222 -40.50 -13.65 11.17
N ALA A 223 -41.09 -13.74 9.98
CA ALA A 223 -40.41 -13.36 8.76
C ALA A 223 -39.96 -11.88 8.82
N ALA A 224 -38.70 -11.63 8.47
CA ALA A 224 -38.17 -10.27 8.36
C ALA A 224 -38.99 -9.45 7.33
N PRO A 225 -39.18 -8.13 7.56
CA PRO A 225 -39.84 -7.29 6.57
C PRO A 225 -39.02 -7.29 5.27
N THR A 226 -39.71 -7.50 4.15
CA THR A 226 -39.06 -7.49 2.83
C THR A 226 -38.47 -6.10 2.57
N ALA A 227 -37.14 -6.02 2.47
CA ALA A 227 -36.46 -4.77 2.17
C ALA A 227 -36.95 -4.18 0.84
N THR A 228 -37.14 -2.86 0.82
CA THR A 228 -37.39 -2.14 -0.44
C THR A 228 -36.11 -2.24 -1.27
N PRO A 229 -36.17 -2.56 -2.58
CA PRO A 229 -34.96 -2.62 -3.40
C PRO A 229 -34.22 -1.29 -3.37
N VAL A 230 -32.95 -1.31 -2.93
CA VAL A 230 -32.05 -0.16 -3.02
C VAL A 230 -31.80 0.11 -4.51
N PRO A 231 -31.86 1.38 -4.98
CA PRO A 231 -31.52 1.70 -6.36
C PRO A 231 -30.07 1.34 -6.66
N VAL A 232 -29.84 0.60 -7.76
CA VAL A 232 -28.51 0.35 -8.28
C VAL A 232 -27.90 1.68 -8.76
N LEU A 233 -26.70 2.02 -8.28
CA LEU A 233 -26.05 3.30 -8.56
C LEU A 233 -25.50 3.34 -9.99
N ASN A 234 -24.79 2.30 -10.41
CA ASN A 234 -24.16 2.19 -11.73
C ASN A 234 -24.77 1.03 -12.55
N PRO A 235 -26.05 1.11 -12.97
CA PRO A 235 -26.73 -0.01 -13.63
C PRO A 235 -26.12 -0.40 -14.98
N ASP A 236 -25.54 0.59 -15.69
CA ASP A 236 -24.95 0.43 -17.02
C ASP A 236 -23.43 0.12 -16.98
N LEU A 237 -22.82 -0.01 -15.80
CA LEU A 237 -21.41 -0.37 -15.66
C LEU A 237 -21.19 -1.80 -16.15
N ASP A 238 -20.30 -1.96 -17.13
CA ASP A 238 -19.83 -3.26 -17.55
C ASP A 238 -18.77 -3.77 -16.57
N ILE A 239 -19.05 -4.94 -15.98
CA ILE A 239 -18.20 -5.59 -14.98
C ILE A 239 -17.65 -6.92 -15.51
N SER A 240 -17.84 -7.24 -16.79
CA SER A 240 -17.50 -8.58 -17.33
C SER A 240 -16.01 -8.88 -17.33
N GLY A 241 -15.16 -7.85 -17.31
CA GLY A 241 -13.71 -7.96 -17.17
C GLY A 241 -13.19 -7.71 -15.75
N PHE A 242 -14.06 -7.53 -14.76
CA PHE A 242 -13.64 -7.30 -13.37
C PHE A 242 -13.54 -8.62 -12.61
N VAL A 243 -12.62 -8.67 -11.64
CA VAL A 243 -12.58 -9.78 -10.67
C VAL A 243 -13.92 -9.82 -9.91
N PRO A 244 -14.65 -10.95 -9.90
CA PRO A 244 -15.94 -11.04 -9.23
C PRO A 244 -15.81 -10.75 -7.73
N PHE A 245 -16.66 -9.87 -7.21
CA PHE A 245 -16.79 -9.69 -5.77
C PHE A 245 -17.69 -10.77 -5.18
N ASP A 246 -17.10 -11.63 -4.36
CA ASP A 246 -17.79 -12.52 -3.42
C ASP A 246 -17.34 -12.10 -2.00
N PRO A 247 -18.24 -11.66 -1.10
CA PRO A 247 -17.84 -11.23 0.24
C PRO A 247 -17.14 -12.37 1.02
N PRO A 248 -15.90 -12.19 1.50
CA PRO A 248 -15.16 -13.23 2.20
C PRO A 248 -15.83 -13.65 3.52
N ASN A 249 -16.34 -12.69 4.29
CA ASN A 249 -16.99 -12.91 5.59
C ASN A 249 -16.09 -13.64 6.62
N GLU A 250 -14.80 -13.32 6.62
CA GLU A 250 -13.83 -13.76 7.63
C GLU A 250 -14.02 -13.00 8.96
N HIS A 251 -14.41 -11.73 8.87
CA HIS A 251 -14.61 -10.80 9.99
C HIS A 251 -16.04 -10.23 10.02
N ASP A 252 -16.46 -9.72 11.18
CA ASP A 252 -17.71 -8.96 11.29
C ASP A 252 -17.49 -7.54 10.75
N MET A 253 -17.88 -7.33 9.49
CA MET A 253 -17.70 -6.05 8.80
C MET A 253 -18.82 -5.02 9.09
N SER A 254 -19.52 -5.15 10.22
CA SER A 254 -20.57 -4.23 10.65
C SER A 254 -20.02 -2.84 11.01
N LEU A 255 -20.56 -1.78 10.39
CA LEU A 255 -20.15 -0.40 10.66
C LEU A 255 -20.52 0.06 12.08
N TYR A 256 -19.62 0.82 12.71
CA TYR A 256 -19.87 1.46 14.01
C TYR A 256 -20.87 2.63 13.86
N ASP A 257 -21.88 2.70 14.74
CA ASP A 257 -22.85 3.81 14.72
C ASP A 257 -22.26 5.08 15.37
N THR A 258 -21.92 6.04 14.53
CA THR A 258 -21.32 7.33 14.91
C THR A 258 -22.35 8.43 15.19
N ALA A 259 -23.65 8.19 15.02
CA ALA A 259 -24.68 9.25 15.03
C ALA A 259 -24.74 10.01 16.37
N ALA A 260 -24.50 9.32 17.49
CA ALA A 260 -24.44 9.95 18.81
C ALA A 260 -23.25 10.93 18.93
N ILE A 261 -22.07 10.54 18.42
CA ILE A 261 -20.84 11.35 18.42
C ILE A 261 -21.05 12.61 17.57
N GLN A 262 -21.60 12.46 16.35
CA GLN A 262 -21.88 13.59 15.45
C GLN A 262 -22.90 14.57 16.04
N ALA A 263 -23.95 14.06 16.70
CA ALA A 263 -24.93 14.90 17.40
C ALA A 263 -24.30 15.66 18.59
N ALA A 264 -23.42 15.01 19.36
CA ALA A 264 -22.72 15.63 20.48
C ALA A 264 -21.62 16.63 20.04
N TRP A 265 -20.99 16.40 18.90
CA TRP A 265 -20.10 17.37 18.24
C TRP A 265 -20.87 18.64 17.86
N THR A 266 -21.92 18.47 17.06
CA THR A 266 -22.76 19.58 16.54
C THR A 266 -23.46 20.35 17.65
N GLY A 267 -23.98 19.65 18.66
CA GLY A 267 -24.72 20.24 19.78
C GLY A 267 -23.83 20.76 20.92
N GLY A 268 -22.55 20.38 20.97
CA GLY A 268 -21.64 20.71 22.06
C GLY A 268 -21.89 19.98 23.39
N ASP A 269 -22.86 19.07 23.45
CA ASP A 269 -23.26 18.32 24.66
C ASP A 269 -22.89 16.83 24.54
N ALA A 270 -21.95 16.39 25.37
CA ALA A 270 -21.50 14.99 25.45
C ALA A 270 -22.17 14.19 26.58
N SER A 271 -23.10 14.78 27.35
CA SER A 271 -23.61 14.18 28.59
C SER A 271 -24.48 12.92 28.40
N GLY A 272 -24.95 12.67 27.18
CA GLY A 272 -25.72 11.48 26.80
C GLY A 272 -24.92 10.35 26.13
N LEU A 273 -23.61 10.51 25.97
CA LEU A 273 -22.75 9.54 25.29
C LEU A 273 -22.43 8.31 26.15
N SER A 274 -22.10 7.19 25.49
CA SER A 274 -21.43 6.08 26.17
C SER A 274 -19.99 6.46 26.55
N GLU A 275 -19.36 5.68 27.43
CA GLU A 275 -17.95 5.89 27.82
C GLU A 275 -17.01 5.83 26.60
N LYS A 276 -17.27 4.93 25.64
CA LYS A 276 -16.50 4.81 24.40
C LYS A 276 -16.73 6.00 23.48
N ASP A 277 -17.99 6.39 23.24
CA ASP A 277 -18.33 7.52 22.37
C ASP A 277 -17.78 8.84 22.92
N ALA A 278 -17.78 9.01 24.25
CA ALA A 278 -17.22 10.17 24.91
C ALA A 278 -15.69 10.26 24.72
N ALA A 279 -14.98 9.14 24.86
CA ALA A 279 -13.53 9.07 24.61
C ALA A 279 -13.19 9.29 23.12
N VAL A 280 -13.99 8.74 22.20
CA VAL A 280 -13.87 9.01 20.75
C VAL A 280 -14.07 10.50 20.46
N LEU A 281 -15.12 11.12 20.99
CA LEU A 281 -15.39 12.55 20.82
C LEU A 281 -14.28 13.44 21.39
N GLU A 282 -13.70 13.06 22.54
CA GLU A 282 -12.56 13.75 23.14
C GLU A 282 -11.34 13.72 22.22
N ARG A 283 -10.96 12.53 21.72
CA ARG A 283 -9.87 12.39 20.75
C ARG A 283 -10.13 13.15 19.46
N CYS A 284 -11.35 13.10 18.88
CA CYS A 284 -11.70 13.90 17.70
C CYS A 284 -11.47 15.41 17.93
N ARG A 285 -11.83 15.94 19.11
CA ARG A 285 -11.60 17.35 19.46
C ARG A 285 -10.12 17.71 19.54
N GLU A 286 -9.30 16.83 20.11
CA GLU A 286 -7.85 17.01 20.18
C GLU A 286 -7.20 17.00 18.79
N ILE A 287 -7.63 16.08 17.92
CA ILE A 287 -7.18 15.96 16.52
C ILE A 287 -7.48 17.25 15.76
N PHE A 288 -8.75 17.68 15.76
CA PHE A 288 -9.17 18.90 15.06
C PHE A 288 -8.44 20.15 15.58
N ALA A 289 -8.24 20.25 16.90
CA ALA A 289 -7.49 21.36 17.48
C ALA A 289 -5.99 21.35 17.12
N SER A 290 -5.45 20.22 16.63
CA SER A 290 -4.05 20.07 16.23
C SER A 290 -3.78 20.29 14.74
N CYS A 291 -4.71 19.92 13.85
CA CYS A 291 -4.49 19.91 12.40
C CYS A 291 -5.51 20.71 11.57
N ILE A 292 -6.70 21.04 12.09
CA ILE A 292 -7.73 21.80 11.36
C ILE A 292 -7.68 23.29 11.72
N THR A 293 -7.76 24.16 10.70
CA THR A 293 -7.73 25.62 10.87
C THR A 293 -8.81 26.32 10.04
N ASP A 294 -9.20 27.52 10.49
CA ASP A 294 -10.19 28.36 9.81
C ASP A 294 -9.76 28.68 8.37
N GLY A 295 -10.63 28.36 7.40
CA GLY A 295 -10.46 28.72 5.99
C GLY A 295 -9.88 27.62 5.10
N MET A 296 -9.49 26.47 5.65
CA MET A 296 -9.14 25.28 4.86
C MET A 296 -10.28 24.84 3.94
N THR A 297 -9.94 24.46 2.71
CA THR A 297 -10.82 23.78 1.75
C THR A 297 -11.22 22.37 2.22
N ALA A 298 -12.17 21.72 1.55
CA ALA A 298 -12.53 20.34 1.86
C ALA A 298 -11.34 19.38 1.69
N PHE A 299 -10.57 19.55 0.61
CA PHE A 299 -9.34 18.80 0.33
C PHE A 299 -8.26 19.03 1.40
N GLU A 300 -8.01 20.27 1.82
CA GLU A 300 -7.01 20.54 2.88
C GLU A 300 -7.42 19.94 4.24
N ARG A 301 -8.73 19.87 4.55
CA ARG A 301 -9.21 19.20 5.76
C ARG A 301 -9.11 17.69 5.66
N GLU A 302 -9.44 17.13 4.50
CA GLU A 302 -9.27 15.71 4.19
C GLU A 302 -7.81 15.28 4.38
N LEU A 303 -6.88 15.94 3.69
CA LEU A 303 -5.44 15.67 3.77
C LEU A 303 -4.92 15.79 5.21
N ALA A 304 -5.26 16.88 5.93
CA ALA A 304 -4.78 17.07 7.30
C ALA A 304 -5.27 16.01 8.30
N LEU A 305 -6.46 15.43 8.07
CA LEU A 305 -7.02 14.36 8.92
C LEU A 305 -6.57 12.97 8.47
N HIS A 306 -6.31 12.79 7.17
CA HIS A 306 -5.67 11.62 6.58
C HIS A 306 -4.27 11.42 7.18
N ASP A 307 -3.42 12.43 7.04
CA ASP A 307 -2.03 12.42 7.54
C ASP A 307 -1.98 12.20 9.04
N TYR A 308 -2.90 12.79 9.79
CA TYR A 308 -3.00 12.53 11.23
C TYR A 308 -3.32 11.06 11.50
N LEU A 309 -4.35 10.51 10.84
CA LEU A 309 -4.80 9.13 11.08
C LEU A 309 -3.71 8.12 10.74
N VAL A 310 -3.07 8.28 9.57
CA VAL A 310 -1.99 7.42 9.11
C VAL A 310 -0.75 7.54 10.01
N ALA A 311 -0.41 8.73 10.51
CA ALA A 311 0.71 8.90 11.44
C ALA A 311 0.41 8.48 12.90
N TRP A 312 -0.86 8.20 13.23
CA TRP A 312 -1.33 7.85 14.57
C TRP A 312 -1.68 6.35 14.73
N GLY A 313 -2.24 5.74 13.69
CA GLY A 313 -2.67 4.35 13.71
C GLY A 313 -1.49 3.37 13.59
N GLU A 314 -1.68 2.18 14.14
CA GLU A 314 -0.90 1.00 13.81
C GLU A 314 -1.84 -0.15 13.38
N TYR A 315 -1.57 -0.77 12.23
CA TYR A 315 -2.35 -1.94 11.82
C TYR A 315 -2.30 -3.05 12.89
N ASP A 316 -3.46 -3.61 13.24
CA ASP A 316 -3.57 -4.63 14.28
C ASP A 316 -3.12 -6.02 13.81
N GLN A 317 -1.81 -6.18 13.65
CA GLN A 317 -1.14 -7.42 13.25
C GLN A 317 -1.44 -8.63 14.16
N THR A 318 -2.10 -8.45 15.31
CA THR A 318 -2.50 -9.57 16.18
C THR A 318 -3.55 -10.49 15.55
N VAL A 319 -4.27 -10.04 14.51
CA VAL A 319 -5.17 -10.90 13.71
C VAL A 319 -4.43 -12.04 12.99
N TYR A 320 -3.14 -11.86 12.70
CA TYR A 320 -2.31 -12.90 12.05
C TYR A 320 -1.81 -13.98 13.03
N ASP A 321 -2.00 -13.80 14.35
CA ASP A 321 -1.74 -14.85 15.32
C ASP A 321 -2.95 -15.78 15.42
N ALA A 322 -2.77 -17.06 15.09
CA ALA A 322 -3.80 -18.09 15.16
C ALA A 322 -4.42 -18.29 16.57
N ARG A 323 -3.86 -17.68 17.62
CA ARG A 323 -4.40 -17.64 18.99
C ARG A 323 -5.33 -16.44 19.24
N THR A 324 -5.24 -15.39 18.43
CA THR A 324 -6.04 -14.17 18.48
C THR A 324 -6.52 -13.74 17.08
N PRO A 325 -7.17 -14.62 16.28
CA PRO A 325 -7.53 -14.28 14.89
C PRO A 325 -8.59 -13.17 14.75
N GLN A 326 -9.21 -12.74 15.85
CA GLN A 326 -10.08 -11.56 15.91
C GLN A 326 -9.31 -10.26 16.24
N GLY A 327 -8.04 -10.38 16.59
CA GLY A 327 -7.15 -9.30 17.01
C GLY A 327 -7.43 -8.74 18.41
N ARG A 328 -6.99 -7.51 18.64
CA ARG A 328 -7.24 -6.73 19.86
C ARG A 328 -8.71 -6.28 19.90
N ALA A 329 -9.23 -6.06 21.11
CA ALA A 329 -10.58 -5.55 21.28
C ALA A 329 -10.76 -4.19 20.60
N ASP A 330 -11.91 -3.97 19.96
CA ASP A 330 -12.28 -2.72 19.28
C ASP A 330 -11.43 -2.32 18.06
N ASN A 331 -10.57 -3.21 17.54
CA ASN A 331 -9.76 -2.98 16.34
C ASN A 331 -10.57 -2.71 15.04
N THR A 332 -11.87 -2.97 15.04
CA THR A 332 -12.78 -2.69 13.91
C THR A 332 -13.48 -1.33 13.97
N ASN A 333 -13.19 -0.47 14.96
CA ASN A 333 -13.98 0.74 15.18
C ASN A 333 -13.17 1.97 15.69
N PRO A 334 -13.78 3.17 15.69
CA PRO A 334 -13.07 4.40 16.07
C PRO A 334 -12.58 4.47 17.52
N TYR A 335 -13.14 3.67 18.43
CA TYR A 335 -12.64 3.62 19.81
C TYR A 335 -11.27 2.94 19.88
N GLY A 336 -11.10 1.78 19.24
CA GLY A 336 -9.80 1.10 19.15
C GLY A 336 -8.76 1.99 18.46
N MET A 337 -9.13 2.58 17.33
CA MET A 337 -8.23 3.43 16.55
C MET A 337 -7.79 4.68 17.32
N LEU A 338 -8.74 5.50 17.79
CA LEU A 338 -8.41 6.81 18.36
C LEU A 338 -7.91 6.77 19.81
N THR A 339 -8.32 5.77 20.59
CA THR A 339 -7.92 5.65 22.02
C THR A 339 -6.84 4.60 22.25
N GLY A 340 -6.82 3.53 21.45
CA GLY A 340 -5.81 2.47 21.50
C GLY A 340 -4.61 2.72 20.59
N GLY A 341 -4.77 3.50 19.52
CA GLY A 341 -3.75 3.67 18.47
C GLY A 341 -3.68 2.50 17.51
N TYR A 342 -4.77 1.72 17.32
CA TYR A 342 -4.74 0.56 16.44
C TYR A 342 -6.08 0.18 15.83
N GLY A 343 -6.02 -0.47 14.67
CA GLY A 343 -7.17 -1.13 14.07
C GLY A 343 -6.80 -2.03 12.90
N ILE A 344 -7.77 -2.78 12.38
CA ILE A 344 -7.71 -3.35 11.03
C ILE A 344 -8.39 -2.39 10.05
N CYS A 345 -8.43 -2.74 8.75
CA CYS A 345 -9.01 -1.93 7.67
C CYS A 345 -10.35 -1.23 8.04
N LEU A 346 -11.29 -1.95 8.66
CA LEU A 346 -12.56 -1.38 9.08
C LEU A 346 -12.42 -0.31 10.18
N GLY A 347 -11.44 -0.48 11.09
CA GLY A 347 -11.10 0.51 12.11
C GLY A 347 -10.52 1.78 11.51
N TYR A 348 -9.64 1.69 10.50
CA TYR A 348 -9.18 2.85 9.72
C TYR A 348 -10.35 3.51 9.00
N ALA A 349 -11.09 2.76 8.18
CA ALA A 349 -12.10 3.32 7.30
C ALA A 349 -13.28 3.98 8.03
N THR A 350 -13.76 3.38 9.12
CA THR A 350 -14.82 3.99 9.95
C THR A 350 -14.33 5.19 10.76
N THR A 351 -13.05 5.22 11.15
CA THR A 351 -12.45 6.38 11.81
C THR A 351 -12.29 7.54 10.83
N PHE A 352 -11.77 7.28 9.64
CA PHE A 352 -11.61 8.30 8.61
C PHE A 352 -12.96 8.88 8.20
N GLN A 353 -13.98 8.05 7.97
CA GLN A 353 -15.34 8.53 7.72
C GLN A 353 -15.86 9.41 8.86
N LEU A 354 -15.68 9.01 10.13
CA LEU A 354 -16.05 9.87 11.27
C LEU A 354 -15.33 11.23 11.22
N LEU A 355 -14.03 11.25 10.98
CA LEU A 355 -13.27 12.50 10.89
C LEU A 355 -13.77 13.38 9.72
N MET A 356 -14.11 12.78 8.57
CA MET A 356 -14.68 13.51 7.43
C MET A 356 -16.08 14.07 7.73
N ASP A 357 -16.96 13.28 8.35
CA ASP A 357 -18.29 13.71 8.77
C ASP A 357 -18.21 14.91 9.73
N LEU A 358 -17.28 14.89 10.69
CA LEU A 358 -17.04 16.01 11.63
C LEU A 358 -16.39 17.23 10.96
N ALA A 359 -15.72 17.06 9.83
CA ALA A 359 -15.11 18.11 9.01
C ALA A 359 -16.05 18.65 7.90
N GLU A 360 -17.31 18.22 7.88
CA GLU A 360 -18.30 18.55 6.84
C GLU A 360 -17.81 18.20 5.42
N VAL A 361 -17.10 17.07 5.28
CA VAL A 361 -16.68 16.49 4.01
C VAL A 361 -17.46 15.20 3.79
N GLU A 362 -18.16 15.08 2.64
CA GLU A 362 -19.00 13.91 2.37
C GLU A 362 -18.13 12.67 2.12
N CYS A 363 -18.24 11.67 2.99
CA CYS A 363 -17.44 10.45 2.95
C CYS A 363 -18.30 9.21 3.23
N ILE A 364 -17.95 8.09 2.60
CA ILE A 364 -18.56 6.77 2.87
C ILE A 364 -17.47 5.73 3.12
N THR A 365 -17.76 4.76 3.98
CA THR A 365 -16.99 3.51 4.08
C THR A 365 -17.48 2.54 3.01
N VAL A 366 -16.57 2.00 2.21
CA VAL A 366 -16.82 0.87 1.31
C VAL A 366 -16.38 -0.40 2.01
N VAL A 367 -17.33 -1.30 2.28
CA VAL A 367 -17.04 -2.67 2.70
C VAL A 367 -16.91 -3.52 1.45
N GLY A 368 -15.74 -4.14 1.27
CA GLY A 368 -15.39 -4.93 0.10
C GLY A 368 -14.44 -6.07 0.48
N ALA A 369 -13.55 -6.40 -0.44
CA ALA A 369 -12.57 -7.45 -0.30
C ALA A 369 -11.26 -7.08 -1.02
N SER A 370 -10.24 -7.87 -0.74
CA SER A 370 -8.95 -7.88 -1.41
C SER A 370 -8.53 -9.30 -1.79
N SER A 371 -7.49 -9.40 -2.63
CA SER A 371 -6.85 -10.65 -3.05
C SER A 371 -7.84 -11.62 -3.67
N ASP A 372 -8.32 -11.27 -4.85
CA ASP A 372 -9.31 -12.03 -5.62
C ASP A 372 -10.55 -12.43 -4.79
N SER A 373 -11.03 -11.50 -3.95
CA SER A 373 -12.14 -11.72 -3.04
C SER A 373 -11.91 -12.83 -1.99
N THR A 374 -10.66 -13.02 -1.53
CA THR A 374 -10.32 -13.99 -0.47
C THR A 374 -10.14 -13.40 0.93
N GLY A 375 -9.90 -12.09 1.07
CA GLY A 375 -9.75 -11.45 2.38
C GLY A 375 -10.63 -10.21 2.52
N ASP A 376 -11.33 -10.06 3.65
CA ASP A 376 -12.21 -8.89 3.88
C ASP A 376 -11.39 -7.59 3.86
N HIS A 377 -11.95 -6.53 3.26
CA HIS A 377 -11.29 -5.22 3.24
C HIS A 377 -12.30 -4.07 3.37
N ALA A 378 -11.83 -2.93 3.85
CA ALA A 378 -12.62 -1.71 3.95
C ALA A 378 -11.75 -0.48 3.74
N TRP A 379 -12.26 0.46 2.95
CA TRP A 379 -11.64 1.73 2.60
C TRP A 379 -12.73 2.80 2.48
N ASN A 380 -12.39 3.98 1.97
CA ASN A 380 -13.31 5.10 1.86
C ASN A 380 -13.51 5.62 0.44
N MET A 381 -14.61 6.33 0.25
CA MET A 381 -14.76 7.26 -0.86
C MET A 381 -15.17 8.62 -0.33
N VAL A 382 -14.51 9.67 -0.82
CA VAL A 382 -14.70 11.06 -0.42
C VAL A 382 -15.23 11.87 -1.61
N ARG A 383 -16.13 12.82 -1.36
CA ARG A 383 -16.72 13.67 -2.41
C ARG A 383 -16.22 15.11 -2.34
N LEU A 384 -15.34 15.47 -3.27
CA LEU A 384 -14.71 16.79 -3.36
C LEU A 384 -15.24 17.53 -4.59
N GLU A 385 -15.75 18.74 -4.38
CA GLU A 385 -16.39 19.59 -5.42
C GLU A 385 -17.50 18.90 -6.26
N GLY A 386 -18.06 17.79 -5.77
CA GLY A 386 -19.13 17.04 -6.44
C GLY A 386 -18.67 15.75 -7.11
N GLU A 387 -17.37 15.54 -7.27
CA GLU A 387 -16.77 14.32 -7.82
C GLU A 387 -16.35 13.37 -6.68
N TRP A 388 -16.42 12.06 -6.94
CA TRP A 388 -15.96 11.03 -6.00
C TRP A 388 -14.51 10.65 -6.25
N TYR A 389 -13.82 10.33 -5.15
CA TYR A 389 -12.45 9.84 -5.09
C TYR A 389 -12.38 8.66 -4.12
N CYS A 390 -11.50 7.69 -4.35
CA CYS A 390 -11.20 6.61 -3.42
C CYS A 390 -10.03 6.99 -2.52
N VAL A 391 -10.08 6.60 -1.24
CA VAL A 391 -9.03 6.78 -0.24
C VAL A 391 -8.92 5.49 0.57
N ASP A 392 -7.72 4.95 0.78
CA ASP A 392 -7.50 3.82 1.69
C ASP A 392 -6.43 4.13 2.75
N PRO A 393 -6.83 4.71 3.91
CA PRO A 393 -5.92 5.02 5.00
C PRO A 393 -5.24 3.78 5.61
N THR A 394 -5.70 2.56 5.28
CA THR A 394 -5.10 1.31 5.76
C THR A 394 -3.88 0.93 4.94
N TRP A 395 -3.97 1.06 3.62
CA TRP A 395 -2.87 0.74 2.70
C TRP A 395 -1.95 1.94 2.46
N ASP A 396 -2.39 3.14 2.88
CA ASP A 396 -1.54 4.31 3.11
C ASP A 396 -0.85 4.30 4.49
N ASP A 397 -1.10 3.32 5.38
CA ASP A 397 -0.31 3.09 6.61
C ASP A 397 0.86 2.11 6.34
N PRO A 398 2.09 2.62 6.17
CA PRO A 398 3.26 1.75 6.08
C PRO A 398 3.58 1.18 7.48
N SER A 399 3.19 -0.07 7.78
CA SER A 399 3.47 -0.69 9.11
C SER A 399 4.87 -1.34 9.23
N GLY A 400 5.83 -0.73 9.97
CA GLY A 400 7.16 -1.32 10.25
C GLY A 400 8.23 -0.36 10.82
N ASP A 401 9.50 -0.80 10.85
CA ASP A 401 10.65 0.06 11.23
C ASP A 401 11.31 0.63 9.97
N TYR A 402 11.22 1.96 9.82
CA TYR A 402 11.75 2.71 8.69
C TYR A 402 12.88 3.67 9.07
N THR A 403 13.61 3.35 10.14
CA THR A 403 14.75 4.18 10.56
C THR A 403 15.81 4.28 9.46
N GLY A 404 15.85 5.46 8.80
CA GLY A 404 16.80 5.75 7.73
C GLY A 404 16.27 5.63 6.30
N VAL A 405 14.96 5.43 6.08
CA VAL A 405 14.39 5.58 4.72
C VAL A 405 14.33 7.05 4.30
N ASP A 406 14.27 7.29 2.99
CA ASP A 406 14.10 8.62 2.44
C ASP A 406 12.70 9.21 2.78
N PRO A 407 12.61 10.45 3.30
CA PRO A 407 11.33 11.06 3.66
C PRO A 407 10.35 11.26 2.48
N SER A 408 10.84 11.43 1.25
CA SER A 408 9.95 11.56 0.08
C SER A 408 9.39 10.20 -0.35
N TRP A 409 10.12 9.10 -0.14
CA TRP A 409 9.57 7.75 -0.27
C TRP A 409 8.47 7.47 0.76
N MET A 410 8.70 7.85 2.02
CA MET A 410 7.68 7.72 3.08
C MET A 410 6.43 8.51 2.70
N THR A 411 6.59 9.80 2.36
CA THR A 411 5.46 10.65 1.95
C THR A 411 4.67 10.06 0.76
N ARG A 412 5.34 9.36 -0.17
CA ARG A 412 4.69 8.65 -1.29
C ARG A 412 3.90 7.42 -0.88
N MET A 413 4.40 6.64 0.08
CA MET A 413 3.67 5.48 0.60
C MET A 413 2.46 5.92 1.42
N ASN A 414 2.58 6.99 2.19
CA ASN A 414 1.49 7.61 2.94
C ASN A 414 0.39 8.27 2.07
N HIS A 415 0.49 8.25 0.74
CA HIS A 415 -0.45 8.90 -0.19
C HIS A 415 -0.67 8.08 -1.46
N ARG A 416 -0.40 6.78 -1.40
CA ARG A 416 -0.46 5.88 -2.54
C ARG A 416 -1.90 5.67 -3.03
N TYR A 417 -2.83 5.58 -2.09
CA TYR A 417 -4.26 5.39 -2.31
C TYR A 417 -5.06 6.68 -2.06
N PHE A 418 -4.39 7.80 -1.81
CA PHE A 418 -5.02 9.09 -1.55
C PHE A 418 -5.63 9.72 -2.81
N ASN A 419 -6.96 9.85 -2.81
CA ASN A 419 -7.77 10.43 -3.88
C ASN A 419 -7.59 9.78 -5.26
N VAL A 420 -7.48 8.45 -5.30
CA VAL A 420 -7.36 7.66 -6.54
C VAL A 420 -8.72 7.36 -7.18
N THR A 421 -8.69 6.80 -8.40
CA THR A 421 -9.91 6.38 -9.11
C THR A 421 -10.36 4.98 -8.70
N SER A 422 -11.64 4.65 -8.88
CA SER A 422 -12.14 3.27 -8.74
C SER A 422 -11.44 2.30 -9.70
N ASP A 423 -11.00 2.79 -10.85
CA ASP A 423 -10.20 2.04 -11.82
C ASP A 423 -8.77 1.73 -11.30
N HIS A 424 -8.18 2.62 -10.50
CA HIS A 424 -6.97 2.31 -9.73
C HIS A 424 -7.26 1.20 -8.71
N MET A 425 -8.28 1.36 -7.86
CA MET A 425 -8.62 0.39 -6.80
C MET A 425 -8.82 -1.04 -7.36
N ARG A 426 -9.54 -1.19 -8.47
CA ARG A 426 -9.71 -2.50 -9.14
C ARG A 426 -8.39 -3.12 -9.60
N ARG A 427 -7.48 -2.32 -10.17
CA ARG A 427 -6.14 -2.79 -10.59
C ARG A 427 -5.25 -3.12 -9.41
N THR A 428 -5.36 -2.39 -8.31
CA THR A 428 -4.69 -2.67 -7.04
C THR A 428 -5.52 -3.59 -6.15
N ASN A 429 -6.17 -4.60 -6.75
CA ASN A 429 -6.68 -5.76 -6.04
C ASN A 429 -7.75 -5.45 -4.96
N HIS A 430 -8.57 -4.41 -5.17
CA HIS A 430 -9.80 -4.18 -4.41
C HIS A 430 -11.02 -4.70 -5.19
N GLN A 431 -11.91 -5.42 -4.51
CA GLN A 431 -13.18 -5.90 -5.07
C GLN A 431 -14.36 -5.44 -4.20
N TRP A 432 -15.45 -5.02 -4.82
CA TRP A 432 -16.67 -4.59 -4.11
C TRP A 432 -17.91 -4.78 -4.98
N ASP A 433 -19.08 -4.46 -4.45
CA ASP A 433 -20.31 -4.41 -5.25
C ASP A 433 -20.28 -3.20 -6.21
N TYR A 434 -19.58 -3.37 -7.34
CA TYR A 434 -19.24 -2.34 -8.33
C TYR A 434 -20.44 -1.51 -8.82
N ARG A 435 -21.65 -2.07 -8.77
CA ARG A 435 -22.87 -1.38 -9.23
C ARG A 435 -23.61 -0.64 -8.12
N ASN A 436 -23.30 -0.88 -6.86
CA ASN A 436 -24.00 -0.33 -5.69
C ASN A 436 -23.13 0.60 -4.82
N VAL A 437 -21.90 0.88 -5.25
CA VAL A 437 -20.98 1.89 -4.70
C VAL A 437 -20.76 3.00 -5.76
N PRO A 438 -20.58 4.28 -5.40
CA PRO A 438 -20.22 5.32 -6.37
C PRO A 438 -18.96 4.99 -7.16
N GLU A 439 -18.80 5.59 -8.34
CA GLU A 439 -17.63 5.40 -9.19
C GLU A 439 -16.77 6.67 -9.19
N ALA A 440 -15.50 6.55 -8.80
CA ALA A 440 -14.50 7.63 -8.83
C ALA A 440 -13.76 7.61 -10.17
N VAL A 441 -14.01 8.61 -11.01
CA VAL A 441 -13.40 8.77 -12.35
C VAL A 441 -12.53 10.02 -12.50
N SER A 442 -12.53 10.90 -11.49
CA SER A 442 -11.74 12.13 -11.48
C SER A 442 -10.35 11.89 -10.88
N ILE A 443 -9.37 12.68 -11.33
CA ILE A 443 -8.01 12.73 -10.78
C ILE A 443 -7.63 14.14 -10.30
N ARG A 444 -8.57 15.09 -10.22
CA ARG A 444 -8.24 16.49 -9.88
C ARG A 444 -7.57 16.63 -8.51
N PHE A 445 -8.04 15.88 -7.51
CA PHE A 445 -7.54 15.91 -6.14
C PHE A 445 -6.60 14.74 -5.81
N PHE A 446 -6.22 13.93 -6.79
CA PHE A 446 -5.16 12.93 -6.63
C PHE A 446 -3.85 13.63 -6.27
N TRP A 447 -3.16 13.14 -5.24
CA TRP A 447 -1.85 13.64 -4.85
C TRP A 447 -1.00 12.49 -4.30
N ASP A 448 0.19 12.27 -4.87
CA ASP A 448 1.06 11.13 -4.56
C ASP A 448 2.07 11.42 -3.44
N GLY A 449 1.80 12.42 -2.59
CA GLY A 449 2.79 12.89 -1.62
C GLY A 449 3.90 13.78 -2.21
N THR A 450 3.91 14.05 -3.52
CA THR A 450 4.92 14.92 -4.17
C THR A 450 4.35 15.97 -5.11
N GLY A 451 5.09 17.06 -5.29
CA GLY A 451 4.68 18.20 -6.14
C GLY A 451 3.84 19.25 -5.41
N GLU A 452 3.20 20.13 -6.18
CA GLU A 452 2.27 21.14 -5.66
C GLU A 452 0.92 20.48 -5.33
N LEU A 453 0.26 20.95 -4.26
CA LEU A 453 -1.05 20.45 -3.88
C LEU A 453 -2.12 20.85 -4.92
N PRO A 454 -3.11 19.97 -5.19
CA PRO A 454 -4.33 20.32 -5.93
C PRO A 454 -5.03 21.60 -5.44
N HIS A 455 -5.68 22.30 -6.38
CA HIS A 455 -6.41 23.56 -6.18
C HIS A 455 -7.77 23.56 -6.90
#